data_AF-A0A7X4B8R3-F1
#
_entry.id   AF-A0A7X4B8R3-F1
#
_cell.length_a   1.000
_cell.length_b   1.000
_cell.length_c   1.000
_cell.angle_alpha   90.00
_cell.angle_beta   90.00
_cell.angle_gamma   90.00
#
_symmetry.space_group_name_H-M   'P 1'
#
loop_
_entity.id
_entity.type
_entity.pdbx_description
1 polymer ?
#
loop_
_entity_poly.entity_id
_entity_poly.type
_entity_poly.pdbx_seq_one_letter_code
_entity_poly.pdbx_strand_id
1 'polypeptide(L)'
;MVPPLPLAHASKLLQEYAKIFREELIEQFGDVPEIDIIVEVEKKWKAGKGVPMDEYVDYAHAIFLLFPNKTTLRQFQEAQEDLAEFKKAQEDFAEQEEMNDLDDE
;
A
#
# COMPACT_ATOMS: atom_id res chain seq x y z
N MET A 1 1.29 -31.25 -11.02
CA MET A 1 0.64 -29.99 -11.46
C MET A 1 -0.62 -29.83 -10.63
N VAL A 2 -0.68 -28.84 -9.74
CA VAL A 2 -1.91 -28.48 -9.05
C VAL A 2 -2.72 -27.61 -10.01
N PRO A 3 -3.98 -27.93 -10.33
CA PRO A 3 -4.77 -27.11 -11.25
C PRO A 3 -4.96 -25.71 -10.67
N PRO A 4 -4.96 -24.65 -11.51
CA PRO A 4 -5.25 -23.31 -11.05
C PRO A 4 -6.66 -23.28 -10.47
N LEU A 5 -6.79 -22.79 -9.24
CA LEU A 5 -8.08 -22.62 -8.59
C LEU A 5 -8.96 -21.67 -9.41
N PRO A 6 -10.26 -21.96 -9.58
CA PRO A 6 -11.17 -21.07 -10.29
C PRO A 6 -11.22 -19.71 -9.59
N LEU A 7 -11.16 -18.62 -10.38
CA LEU A 7 -11.09 -17.22 -9.94
C LEU A 7 -12.18 -16.85 -8.89
N ALA A 8 -13.38 -17.41 -9.00
CA ALA A 8 -14.47 -17.21 -8.05
C ALA A 8 -14.17 -17.78 -6.65
N HIS A 9 -13.44 -18.90 -6.59
CA HIS A 9 -13.03 -19.52 -5.33
C HIS A 9 -11.86 -18.76 -4.70
N ALA A 10 -10.93 -18.25 -5.52
CA ALA A 10 -9.85 -17.39 -5.05
C ALA A 10 -10.38 -16.09 -4.41
N SER A 11 -11.40 -15.45 -5.01
CA SER A 11 -12.00 -14.23 -4.44
C SER A 11 -12.68 -14.46 -3.09
N LYS A 12 -13.36 -15.60 -2.90
CA LYS A 12 -13.97 -15.95 -1.61
C LYS A 12 -12.91 -16.22 -0.54
N LEU A 13 -11.85 -16.95 -0.89
CA LEU A 13 -10.73 -17.23 0.02
C LEU A 13 -10.01 -15.95 0.46
N LEU A 14 -9.85 -14.96 -0.43
CA LEU A 14 -9.27 -13.66 -0.08
C LEU A 14 -10.14 -12.88 0.91
N GLN A 15 -11.47 -12.96 0.79
CA GLN A 15 -12.38 -12.31 1.74
C GLN A 15 -12.36 -12.99 3.11
N GLU A 16 -12.36 -14.32 3.16
CA GLU A 16 -12.25 -15.06 4.44
C GLU A 16 -10.89 -14.81 5.10
N TYR A 17 -9.81 -14.80 4.31
CA TYR A 17 -8.48 -14.42 4.79
C TYR A 17 -8.46 -13.02 5.41
N ALA A 18 -8.97 -12.02 4.71
CA ALA A 18 -8.98 -10.64 5.20
C ALA A 18 -9.76 -10.49 6.51
N LYS A 19 -10.88 -11.22 6.66
CA LYS A 19 -11.66 -11.24 7.90
C LYS A 19 -10.89 -11.86 9.06
N ILE A 20 -10.36 -13.07 8.88
CA ILE A 20 -9.60 -13.77 9.92
C ILE A 20 -8.40 -12.92 10.33
N PHE A 21 -7.67 -12.39 9.35
CA PHE A 21 -6.50 -11.55 9.60
C PHE A 21 -6.85 -10.25 10.35
N ARG A 22 -7.97 -9.61 10.02
CA ARG A 22 -8.49 -8.45 10.77
C ARG A 22 -8.79 -8.82 12.22
N GLU A 23 -9.50 -9.93 12.43
CA GLU A 23 -9.85 -10.41 13.78
C GLU A 23 -8.59 -10.71 14.62
N GLU A 24 -7.59 -11.38 14.03
CA GLU A 24 -6.31 -11.66 14.70
C GLU A 24 -5.56 -10.38 15.10
N LEU A 25 -5.61 -9.33 14.28
CA LEU A 25 -4.99 -8.05 14.59
C LEU A 25 -5.78 -7.29 15.67
N ILE A 26 -7.11 -7.36 15.64
CA ILE A 26 -7.96 -6.72 16.67
C ILE A 26 -7.78 -7.39 18.02
N GLU A 27 -7.63 -8.71 18.05
CA GLU A 27 -7.35 -9.43 19.29
C GLU A 27 -5.99 -9.03 19.90
N GLN A 28 -5.00 -8.69 19.06
CA GLN A 28 -3.66 -8.30 19.52
C GLN A 28 -3.52 -6.82 19.88
N PHE A 29 -4.14 -5.93 19.09
CA PHE A 29 -3.91 -4.48 19.17
C PHE A 29 -5.16 -3.66 19.54
N GLY A 30 -6.33 -4.29 19.57
CA GLY A 30 -7.62 -3.61 19.68
C GLY A 30 -8.16 -3.15 18.33
N ASP A 31 -9.41 -2.67 18.31
CA ASP A 31 -10.06 -2.17 17.09
C ASP A 31 -9.60 -0.73 16.80
N VAL A 32 -8.49 -0.62 16.06
CA VAL A 32 -7.85 0.64 15.66
C VAL A 32 -7.85 0.78 14.13
N PRO A 33 -7.95 2.01 13.59
CA PRO A 33 -8.10 2.24 12.15
C PRO A 33 -6.91 1.72 11.32
N GLU A 34 -5.72 1.63 11.91
CA GLU A 34 -4.50 1.13 11.27
C GLU A 34 -4.64 -0.32 10.78
N ILE A 35 -5.46 -1.12 11.44
CA ILE A 35 -5.70 -2.52 11.05
C ILE A 35 -6.39 -2.58 9.70
N ASP A 36 -7.38 -1.72 9.45
CA ASP A 36 -8.13 -1.74 8.19
C ASP A 36 -7.22 -1.39 7.01
N ILE A 37 -6.26 -0.49 7.21
CA ILE A 37 -5.23 -0.12 6.21
C ILE A 37 -4.37 -1.36 5.88
N ILE A 38 -3.86 -2.04 6.90
CA ILE A 38 -3.02 -3.24 6.74
C ILE A 38 -3.78 -4.35 6.01
N VAL A 39 -5.03 -4.59 6.39
CA VAL A 39 -5.88 -5.64 5.82
C VAL A 39 -6.18 -5.37 4.33
N GLU A 40 -6.51 -4.13 3.96
CA GLU A 40 -6.79 -3.80 2.55
C GLU A 40 -5.54 -3.90 1.67
N VAL A 41 -4.37 -3.47 2.15
CA VAL A 41 -3.11 -3.58 1.39
C VAL A 41 -2.67 -5.04 1.25
N GLU A 42 -2.72 -5.84 2.31
CA GLU A 42 -2.43 -7.28 2.23
C GLU A 42 -3.37 -8.00 1.27
N LYS A 43 -4.67 -7.67 1.30
CA LYS A 43 -5.66 -8.19 0.35
C LYS A 43 -5.34 -7.83 -1.09
N LYS A 44 -4.84 -6.62 -1.38
CA LYS A 44 -4.37 -6.21 -2.71
C LYS A 44 -3.15 -7.02 -3.15
N TRP A 45 -2.15 -7.20 -2.30
CA TRP A 45 -0.97 -8.02 -2.61
C TRP A 45 -1.31 -9.49 -2.85
N LYS A 46 -2.16 -10.10 -2.01
CA LYS A 46 -2.61 -11.48 -2.19
C LYS A 46 -3.44 -11.67 -3.45
N ALA A 47 -4.12 -10.62 -3.91
CA ALA A 47 -4.82 -10.59 -5.19
C ALA A 47 -3.89 -10.34 -6.39
N GLY A 48 -2.59 -10.13 -6.17
CA GLY A 48 -1.62 -9.78 -7.21
C GLY A 48 -1.82 -8.38 -7.79
N LYS A 49 -2.47 -7.48 -7.06
CA LYS A 49 -2.71 -6.09 -7.47
C LYS A 49 -1.55 -5.21 -7.03
N GLY A 50 -1.22 -4.21 -7.86
CA GLY A 50 -0.32 -3.13 -7.46
C GLY A 50 -0.92 -2.30 -6.33
N VAL A 51 -0.04 -1.79 -5.47
CA VAL A 51 -0.38 -0.88 -4.37
C VAL A 51 0.21 0.48 -4.72
N PRO A 52 -0.61 1.55 -4.82
CA PRO A 52 -0.14 2.91 -5.00
C PRO A 52 0.84 3.34 -3.91
N MET A 53 1.73 4.29 -4.24
CA MET A 53 2.81 4.68 -3.33
C MET A 53 2.30 5.39 -2.06
N ASP A 54 1.26 6.20 -2.19
CA ASP A 54 0.54 6.81 -1.07
C ASP A 54 -0.07 5.76 -0.14
N GLU A 55 -0.74 4.74 -0.69
CA GLU A 55 -1.27 3.64 0.11
C GLU A 55 -0.16 2.82 0.78
N TYR A 56 1.00 2.67 0.12
CA TYR A 56 2.15 1.99 0.71
C TYR A 56 2.74 2.77 1.90
N VAL A 57 2.77 4.09 1.83
CA VAL A 57 3.19 4.96 2.95
C VAL A 57 2.24 4.80 4.13
N ASP A 58 0.92 4.81 3.89
CA ASP A 58 -0.09 4.60 4.93
C ASP A 58 0.05 3.21 5.57
N TYR A 59 0.32 2.17 4.76
CA TYR A 59 0.63 0.83 5.25
C TYR A 59 1.89 0.80 6.13
N ALA A 60 2.99 1.40 5.68
CA ALA A 60 4.24 1.43 6.43
C ALA A 60 4.07 2.18 7.76
N HIS A 61 3.27 3.25 7.76
CA HIS A 61 2.90 3.99 8.97
C HIS A 61 2.10 3.12 9.94
N ALA A 62 1.05 2.45 9.45
CA ALA A 62 0.21 1.56 10.24
C ALA A 62 1.03 0.41 10.87
N ILE A 63 1.94 -0.19 10.09
CA ILE A 63 2.85 -1.23 10.58
C ILE A 63 3.80 -0.69 11.65
N PHE A 64 4.33 0.52 11.50
CA PHE A 64 5.16 1.14 12.53
C PHE A 64 4.38 1.41 13.83
N LEU A 65 3.12 1.85 13.75
CA LEU A 65 2.28 2.10 14.91
C LEU A 65 1.93 0.82 15.67
N LEU A 66 1.58 -0.26 14.97
CA LEU A 66 1.25 -1.55 15.60
C LEU A 66 2.49 -2.33 16.06
N PHE A 67 3.59 -2.25 15.31
CA PHE A 67 4.83 -2.99 15.57
C PHE A 67 6.03 -2.03 15.63
N PRO A 68 6.13 -1.17 16.66
CA PRO A 68 7.16 -0.15 16.73
C PRO A 68 8.54 -0.78 16.91
N ASN A 69 9.37 -0.69 15.87
CA ASN A 69 10.77 -1.11 15.91
C ASN A 69 11.62 -0.32 14.89
N LYS A 70 12.95 -0.50 14.96
CA LYS A 70 13.88 0.23 14.09
C LYS A 70 13.69 -0.08 12.60
N THR A 71 13.28 -1.30 12.28
CA THR A 71 13.03 -1.73 10.89
C THR A 71 11.76 -1.08 10.35
N THR A 72 10.66 -1.09 11.11
CA THR A 72 9.38 -0.50 10.68
C THR A 72 9.46 1.01 10.61
N LEU A 73 10.21 1.65 11.53
CA LEU A 73 10.53 3.07 11.44
C LEU A 73 11.30 3.41 10.16
N ARG A 74 12.35 2.63 9.85
CA ARG A 74 13.15 2.87 8.64
C ARG A 74 12.31 2.69 7.37
N GLN A 75 11.50 1.63 7.30
CA GLN A 75 10.60 1.38 6.17
C GLN A 75 9.62 2.53 5.95
N PHE A 76 9.06 3.09 7.03
CA PHE A 76 8.18 4.24 6.94
C PHE A 76 8.90 5.49 6.43
N GLN A 77 10.13 5.74 6.90
CA GLN A 77 10.95 6.87 6.43
C GLN A 77 11.32 6.73 4.96
N GLU A 78 11.78 5.54 4.54
CA GLU A 78 12.09 5.23 3.14
C GLU A 78 10.85 5.45 2.25
N ALA A 79 9.67 4.96 2.66
CA ALA A 79 8.44 5.16 1.91
C ALA A 79 8.05 6.65 1.76
N GLN A 80 8.28 7.47 2.80
CA GLN A 80 8.04 8.91 2.73
C GLN A 80 8.99 9.62 1.77
N GLU A 81 10.27 9.25 1.80
CA GLU A 81 11.29 9.80 0.90
C GLU A 81 10.96 9.45 -0.56
N ASP A 82 10.64 8.19 -0.84
CA ASP A 82 10.29 7.74 -2.18
C ASP A 82 9.01 8.42 -2.69
N LEU A 83 8.00 8.64 -1.83
CA LEU A 83 6.79 9.38 -2.22
C LEU A 83 7.11 10.85 -2.56
N ALA A 84 8.01 11.47 -1.81
CA ALA A 84 8.44 12.84 -2.07
C ALA A 84 9.21 12.94 -3.39
N GLU A 85 10.13 12.01 -3.66
CA GLU A 85 10.86 11.94 -4.92
C GLU A 85 9.93 11.72 -6.11
N PHE A 86 8.96 10.80 -5.98
CA PHE A 86 7.97 10.53 -7.01
C PHE A 86 7.10 11.76 -7.33
N LYS A 87 6.63 12.49 -6.32
CA LYS A 87 5.86 13.73 -6.51
C LYS A 87 6.68 14.81 -7.19
N LYS A 88 7.92 15.00 -6.73
CA LYS A 88 8.83 15.97 -7.34
C LYS A 88 9.10 15.65 -8.81
N ALA A 89 9.33 14.38 -9.15
CA ALA A 89 9.51 13.97 -10.53
C ALA A 89 8.28 14.31 -11.39
N GLN A 90 7.06 14.08 -10.88
CA GLN A 90 5.84 14.46 -11.62
C GLN A 90 5.73 15.97 -11.85
N GLU A 91 6.09 16.79 -10.86
CA GLU A 91 6.11 18.24 -10.98
C GLU A 91 7.15 18.69 -12.02
N ASP A 92 8.38 18.16 -11.96
CA ASP A 92 9.45 18.47 -12.91
C ASP A 92 9.07 18.10 -14.37
N PHE A 93 8.33 17.00 -14.56
CA PHE A 93 7.81 16.62 -15.88
C PHE A 93 6.69 17.55 -16.37
N ALA A 94 5.78 17.97 -15.48
CA ALA A 94 4.68 18.88 -15.84
C ALA A 94 5.20 20.28 -16.23
N GLU A 95 6.22 20.78 -15.53
CA GLU A 95 6.85 22.07 -15.84
C GLU A 95 7.60 22.07 -17.19
N GLN A 96 8.18 20.92 -17.59
CA GLN A 96 8.83 20.78 -18.91
C GLN A 96 7.84 20.72 -20.07
N GLU A 97 6.62 20.23 -19.84
CA GLU A 97 5.56 20.19 -20.84
C GLU A 97 4.98 21.58 -21.11
N GLU A 98 4.68 22.36 -20.05
CA GLU A 98 4.22 23.76 -20.19
C GLU A 98 5.27 24.69 -20.84
N MET A 99 6.57 24.43 -20.63
CA MET A 99 7.63 25.25 -21.21
C MET A 99 7.87 24.96 -22.70
N ASN A 100 7.57 23.74 -23.17
CA ASN A 100 7.68 23.38 -24.58
C ASN A 100 6.48 23.88 -25.42
N ASP A 101 5.32 24.08 -24.82
CA ASP A 101 4.12 24.60 -25.51
C ASP A 101 4.18 26.13 -25.75
N LEU A 102 5.16 26.84 -25.18
CA LEU A 102 5.35 28.29 -25.34
C LEU A 102 6.35 28.70 -26.44
N ASP A 103 7.05 27.74 -27.06
CA ASP A 103 8.06 27.99 -28.10
C ASP A 103 7.54 27.76 -29.55
N ASP A 104 6.28 27.32 -29.71
CA ASP A 104 5.66 26.98 -31.01
C ASP A 104 4.65 28.04 -31.57
N GLU A 105 4.65 29.29 -31.07
CA GLU A 105 3.80 30.40 -31.57
C GLU A 105 4.55 31.52 -32.33
#